data_AF-A0A954KQ36-F1
#
_entry.id   AF-A0A954KQ36-F1
#
_cell.length_a   1.000
_cell.length_b   1.000
_cell.length_c   1.000
_cell.angle_alpha   90.00
_cell.angle_beta   90.00
_cell.angle_gamma   90.00
#
_symmetry.space_group_name_H-M   'P 1'
#
loop_
_entity.id
_entity.type
_entity.pdbx_description
1 polymer ?
#
loop_
_entity_poly.entity_id
_entity_poly.type
_entity_poly.pdbx_seq_one_letter_code
_entity_poly.pdbx_strand_id
1 'polypeptide(L)'
;VVATNEGNADLGVSLPKLHIACMGIEKLIPRAEHLGVFLRLLARSATGQPITTYSSHFHGPIPGGELHIVLVDNGRSQIRMSDEFRRSLHCIRCGACMNTCPVFRRSGGHSYHSTIPGPIGSILAPARDVGQHHDLPFACSLCGSCSDVCPVKIDLHHQLLTWRREVRVRGHLAAKKVWSMKLVSAVMRQGWLF
;
A
#
# COMPACT_ATOMS: atom_id res chain seq x y z
N VAL A 1 -0.23 -1.66 -19.12
CA VAL A 1 -1.58 -2.26 -19.04
C VAL A 1 -2.32 -1.64 -17.87
N VAL A 2 -3.55 -1.20 -18.09
CA VAL A 2 -4.39 -0.57 -17.08
C VAL A 2 -5.65 -1.41 -16.91
N ALA A 3 -6.02 -1.70 -15.67
CA ALA A 3 -7.22 -2.46 -15.36
C ALA A 3 -8.28 -1.52 -14.77
N THR A 4 -9.49 -1.52 -15.31
CA THR A 4 -10.62 -0.75 -14.79
C THR A 4 -11.90 -1.58 -14.78
N ASN A 5 -12.83 -1.21 -13.91
CA ASN A 5 -14.17 -1.79 -13.82
C ASN A 5 -15.20 -1.04 -14.69
N GLU A 6 -14.95 0.24 -14.96
CA GLU A 6 -15.90 1.17 -15.61
C GLU A 6 -15.43 1.72 -16.96
N GLY A 7 -14.17 1.49 -17.36
CA GLY A 7 -13.63 2.04 -18.62
C GLY A 7 -13.17 3.50 -18.52
N ASN A 8 -13.07 4.04 -17.31
CA ASN A 8 -12.68 5.45 -17.08
C ASN A 8 -11.31 5.79 -17.68
N ALA A 9 -10.37 4.85 -17.66
CA ALA A 9 -9.05 5.05 -18.26
C ALA A 9 -9.13 5.12 -19.79
N ASP A 10 -9.89 4.22 -20.41
CA ASP A 10 -10.08 4.17 -21.86
C ASP A 10 -10.73 5.44 -22.39
N LEU A 11 -11.78 5.92 -21.70
CA LEU A 11 -12.43 7.19 -22.02
C LEU A 11 -11.44 8.35 -21.89
N GLY A 12 -10.69 8.40 -20.79
CA GLY A 12 -9.74 9.48 -20.51
C GLY A 12 -8.56 9.53 -21.49
N VAL A 13 -8.13 8.39 -22.04
CA VAL A 13 -7.00 8.31 -22.98
C VAL A 13 -7.43 8.49 -24.44
N SER A 14 -8.69 8.20 -24.78
CA SER A 14 -9.15 8.25 -26.18
C SER A 14 -9.43 9.67 -26.69
N LEU A 15 -9.67 10.62 -25.79
CA LEU A 15 -10.04 12.00 -26.14
C LEU A 15 -8.84 12.94 -26.37
N PRO A 16 -7.84 13.04 -25.46
CA PRO A 16 -6.74 13.97 -25.61
C PRO A 16 -5.65 13.41 -26.53
N LYS A 17 -4.98 14.31 -27.27
CA LYS A 17 -3.74 13.97 -28.01
C LYS A 17 -2.55 13.69 -27.10
N LEU A 18 -2.64 14.01 -25.82
CA LEU A 18 -1.58 13.84 -24.84
C LEU A 18 -2.02 12.83 -23.77
N HIS A 19 -1.31 11.71 -23.65
CA HIS A 19 -1.48 10.72 -22.59
C HIS A 19 -0.23 10.70 -21.71
N ILE A 20 -0.40 11.01 -20.42
CA ILE A 20 0.65 10.89 -19.41
C ILE A 20 0.28 9.79 -18.43
N ALA A 21 1.04 8.70 -18.42
CA ALA A 21 0.87 7.58 -17.51
C ALA A 21 1.92 7.62 -16.40
N CYS A 22 1.50 7.90 -15.16
CA CYS A 22 2.38 7.97 -13.99
C CYS A 22 2.23 6.72 -13.12
N MET A 23 3.33 6.06 -12.80
CA MET A 23 3.34 4.90 -11.90
C MET A 23 4.63 4.81 -11.11
N GLY A 24 4.61 4.07 -10.01
CA GLY A 24 5.82 3.84 -9.23
C GLY A 24 6.81 2.91 -9.94
N ILE A 25 8.11 3.06 -9.66
CA ILE A 25 9.18 2.22 -10.25
C ILE A 25 9.01 0.71 -9.97
N GLU A 26 8.19 0.35 -8.97
CA GLU A 26 7.87 -1.04 -8.62
C GLU A 26 6.75 -1.65 -9.47
N LYS A 27 6.07 -0.86 -10.31
CA LYS A 27 4.96 -1.31 -11.16
C LYS A 27 5.43 -1.87 -12.49
N LEU A 28 6.43 -2.75 -12.43
CA LEU A 28 7.03 -3.41 -13.58
C LEU A 28 6.82 -4.92 -13.49
N ILE A 29 6.41 -5.52 -14.60
CA ILE A 29 6.34 -6.97 -14.76
C ILE A 29 7.51 -7.39 -15.67
N PRO A 30 8.35 -8.37 -15.29
CA PRO A 30 9.57 -8.67 -16.01
C PRO A 30 9.38 -9.07 -17.48
N ARG A 31 8.27 -9.75 -17.79
CA ARG A 31 7.97 -10.27 -19.13
C ARG A 31 6.47 -10.20 -19.42
N ALA A 32 6.11 -9.99 -20.68
CA ALA A 32 4.71 -9.93 -21.11
C ALA A 32 3.93 -11.22 -20.78
N GLU A 33 4.56 -12.39 -20.91
CA GLU A 33 3.95 -13.70 -20.61
C GLU A 33 3.46 -13.83 -19.15
N HIS A 34 4.08 -13.11 -18.21
CA HIS A 34 3.67 -13.13 -16.80
C HIS A 34 2.40 -12.31 -16.53
N LEU A 35 2.02 -11.39 -17.44
CA LEU A 35 0.91 -10.46 -17.23
C LEU A 35 -0.41 -11.18 -16.94
N GLY A 36 -0.70 -12.27 -17.66
CA GLY A 36 -1.95 -13.02 -17.46
C GLY A 36 -2.12 -13.55 -16.03
N VAL A 37 -1.03 -13.94 -15.39
CA VAL A 37 -1.03 -14.38 -13.99
C VAL A 37 -1.39 -13.21 -13.07
N PHE A 38 -0.78 -12.05 -13.27
CA PHE A 38 -1.03 -10.87 -12.45
C PHE A 38 -2.46 -10.33 -12.62
N LEU A 39 -2.98 -10.27 -13.84
CA LEU A 39 -4.37 -9.84 -14.10
C LEU A 39 -5.38 -10.78 -13.41
N ARG A 40 -5.17 -12.09 -13.51
CA ARG A 40 -6.01 -13.11 -12.88
C ARG A 40 -5.93 -13.04 -11.35
N LEU A 41 -4.73 -12.88 -10.78
CA LEU A 41 -4.56 -12.69 -9.34
C LEU A 41 -5.24 -11.41 -8.84
N LEU A 42 -5.09 -10.31 -9.58
CA LEU A 42 -5.69 -9.03 -9.24
C LEU A 42 -7.21 -9.12 -9.18
N ALA A 43 -7.86 -9.55 -10.27
CA ALA A 43 -9.32 -9.59 -10.36
C ALA A 43 -9.94 -10.49 -9.28
N ARG A 44 -9.40 -11.70 -9.10
CA ARG A 44 -9.91 -12.66 -8.13
C ARG A 44 -9.76 -12.20 -6.70
N SER A 45 -8.62 -11.57 -6.38
CA SER A 45 -8.36 -11.09 -5.02
C SER A 45 -9.14 -9.80 -4.71
N ALA A 46 -9.41 -8.98 -5.72
CA ALA A 46 -10.13 -7.72 -5.56
C ALA A 46 -11.64 -7.94 -5.40
N THR A 47 -12.25 -8.60 -6.39
CA THR A 47 -13.71 -8.65 -6.59
C THR A 47 -14.24 -10.07 -6.75
N GLY A 48 -13.38 -11.09 -6.69
CA GLY A 48 -13.77 -12.49 -6.95
C GLY A 48 -14.02 -12.79 -8.43
N GLN A 49 -13.79 -11.83 -9.33
CA GLN A 49 -14.05 -12.01 -10.76
C GLN A 49 -12.94 -12.82 -11.45
N PRO A 50 -13.26 -13.58 -12.51
CA PRO A 50 -12.24 -14.30 -13.29
C PRO A 50 -11.18 -13.38 -13.91
N ILE A 51 -11.61 -12.20 -14.37
CA ILE A 51 -10.81 -11.12 -14.98
C ILE A 51 -11.51 -9.78 -14.73
N THR A 52 -10.81 -8.65 -14.88
CA THR A 52 -11.42 -7.31 -14.78
C THR A 52 -12.28 -7.01 -16.02
N THR A 53 -13.26 -6.11 -15.88
CA THR A 53 -14.14 -5.70 -16.98
C THR A 53 -13.35 -5.17 -18.18
N TYR A 54 -12.38 -4.29 -17.92
CA TYR A 54 -11.47 -3.76 -18.92
C TYR A 54 -10.02 -4.02 -18.49
N SER A 55 -9.22 -4.54 -19.41
CA SER A 55 -7.77 -4.72 -19.30
C SER A 55 -7.14 -4.12 -20.55
N SER A 56 -6.74 -2.86 -20.47
CA SER A 56 -6.39 -2.05 -21.64
C SER A 56 -4.88 -2.01 -21.85
N HIS A 57 -4.48 -2.29 -23.08
CA HIS A 57 -3.08 -2.41 -23.48
C HIS A 57 -2.67 -1.21 -24.34
N PHE A 58 -2.05 -0.22 -23.70
CA PHE A 58 -1.49 0.94 -24.38
C PHE A 58 -0.07 0.61 -24.88
N HIS A 59 0.05 0.39 -26.18
CA HIS A 59 1.33 0.09 -26.84
C HIS A 59 2.01 1.31 -27.47
N GLY A 60 1.30 2.43 -27.58
CA GLY A 60 1.79 3.67 -28.17
C GLY A 60 0.73 4.77 -28.10
N PRO A 61 1.06 5.99 -28.55
CA PRO A 61 0.09 7.07 -28.67
C PRO A 61 -0.91 6.82 -29.81
N ILE A 62 -2.03 7.55 -29.77
CA ILE A 62 -2.92 7.67 -30.93
C ILE A 62 -2.23 8.41 -32.09
N PRO A 63 -2.69 8.26 -33.35
CA PRO A 63 -2.11 8.99 -34.48
C PRO A 63 -2.10 10.51 -34.25
N GLY A 64 -0.91 11.12 -34.38
CA GLY A 64 -0.71 12.55 -34.14
C GLY A 64 -0.79 12.97 -32.66
N GLY A 65 -0.67 12.02 -31.73
CA GLY A 65 -0.59 12.26 -30.29
C GLY A 65 0.75 11.85 -29.67
N GLU A 66 0.84 12.02 -28.36
CA GLU A 66 2.02 11.75 -27.53
C GLU A 66 1.67 10.86 -26.33
N LEU A 67 2.59 9.95 -26.00
CA LEU A 67 2.50 9.08 -24.83
C LEU A 67 3.76 9.23 -23.98
N HIS A 68 3.59 9.75 -22.77
CA HIS A 68 4.65 9.91 -21.79
C HIS A 68 4.45 8.92 -20.64
N ILE A 69 5.47 8.10 -20.36
CA ILE A 69 5.46 7.17 -19.22
C ILE A 69 6.42 7.70 -18.16
N VAL A 70 5.88 8.03 -16.98
CA VAL A 70 6.65 8.58 -15.87
C VAL A 70 6.77 7.51 -14.78
N LEU A 71 8.00 7.04 -14.56
CA LEU A 71 8.34 6.12 -13.47
C LEU A 71 8.82 6.91 -12.26
N VAL A 72 8.05 6.84 -11.17
CA VAL A 72 8.24 7.66 -9.98
C VAL A 72 8.88 6.83 -8.88
N ASP A 73 10.09 7.21 -8.45
CA ASP A 73 10.73 6.64 -7.26
C ASP A 73 10.02 7.14 -5.99
N ASN A 74 10.15 8.42 -5.67
CA ASN A 74 9.54 9.05 -4.48
C ASN A 74 9.74 8.22 -3.19
N GLY A 75 10.98 7.78 -2.95
CA GLY A 75 11.40 7.03 -1.76
C GLY A 75 11.30 5.50 -1.87
N ARG A 76 10.81 4.96 -2.99
CA ARG A 76 10.70 3.50 -3.22
C ARG A 76 12.04 2.80 -3.28
N SER A 77 13.09 3.44 -3.80
CA SER A 77 14.44 2.87 -3.79
C SER A 77 14.94 2.63 -2.37
N GLN A 78 14.60 3.51 -1.41
CA GLN A 78 14.95 3.31 0.00
C GLN A 78 14.16 2.15 0.62
N ILE A 79 12.86 2.06 0.33
CA ILE A 79 12.02 0.92 0.74
C ILE A 79 12.59 -0.40 0.18
N ARG A 80 13.04 -0.39 -1.07
CA ARG A 80 13.61 -1.55 -1.75
C ARG A 80 14.89 -2.07 -1.07
N MET A 81 15.67 -1.19 -0.45
CA MET A 81 16.89 -1.55 0.27
C MET A 81 16.63 -2.05 1.70
N SER A 82 15.43 -1.85 2.24
CA SER A 82 15.07 -2.34 3.57
C SER A 82 14.56 -3.78 3.51
N ASP A 83 15.20 -4.70 4.22
CA ASP A 83 14.69 -6.07 4.36
C ASP A 83 13.34 -6.17 5.06
N GLU A 84 13.02 -5.19 5.90
CA GLU A 84 11.76 -5.14 6.63
C GLU A 84 10.63 -4.63 5.75
N PHE A 85 10.89 -3.71 4.82
CA PHE A 85 9.83 -3.04 4.06
C PHE A 85 9.76 -3.39 2.57
N ARG A 86 10.80 -3.97 1.97
CA ARG A 86 10.87 -4.20 0.51
C ARG A 86 9.69 -4.99 -0.06
N ARG A 87 9.12 -5.92 0.71
CA ARG A 87 7.97 -6.72 0.28
C ARG A 87 6.73 -5.86 0.00
N SER A 88 6.59 -4.69 0.64
CA SER A 88 5.48 -3.76 0.37
C SER A 88 5.42 -3.31 -1.09
N LEU A 89 6.58 -3.24 -1.77
CA LEU A 89 6.67 -2.86 -3.18
C LEU A 89 6.12 -3.93 -4.13
N HIS A 90 5.92 -5.17 -3.68
CA HIS A 90 5.28 -6.21 -4.48
C HIS A 90 3.78 -5.97 -4.70
N CYS A 91 3.18 -4.97 -4.05
CA CYS A 91 1.74 -4.74 -4.07
C CYS A 91 1.21 -4.54 -5.49
N ILE A 92 0.26 -5.37 -5.90
CA ILE A 92 -0.38 -5.31 -7.23
C ILE A 92 -1.66 -4.45 -7.23
N ARG A 93 -1.91 -3.69 -6.16
CA ARG A 93 -3.09 -2.82 -6.01
C ARG A 93 -4.44 -3.52 -6.15
N CYS A 94 -4.55 -4.78 -5.74
CA CYS A 94 -5.80 -5.54 -5.80
C CYS A 94 -6.84 -5.16 -4.71
N GLY A 95 -6.47 -4.43 -3.66
CA GLY A 95 -7.43 -4.04 -2.62
C GLY A 95 -7.84 -5.14 -1.62
N ALA A 96 -7.42 -6.39 -1.78
CA ALA A 96 -7.76 -7.49 -0.86
C ALA A 96 -7.48 -7.17 0.62
N CYS A 97 -6.31 -6.59 0.90
CA CYS A 97 -5.92 -6.17 2.25
C CYS A 97 -6.88 -5.15 2.87
N MET A 98 -7.46 -4.27 2.05
CA MET A 98 -8.38 -3.22 2.45
C MET A 98 -9.76 -3.80 2.71
N ASN A 99 -10.22 -4.69 1.83
CA ASN A 99 -11.54 -5.34 1.92
C ASN A 99 -11.68 -6.24 3.14
N THR A 100 -10.58 -6.85 3.62
CA THR A 100 -10.61 -7.67 4.84
C THR A 100 -10.36 -6.87 6.13
N CYS A 101 -9.82 -5.64 6.01
CA CYS A 101 -9.38 -4.87 7.18
C CYS A 101 -10.59 -4.36 7.99
N PRO A 102 -10.74 -4.75 9.27
CA PRO A 102 -11.88 -4.30 10.08
C PRO A 102 -11.85 -2.79 10.32
N VAL A 103 -10.66 -2.19 10.44
CA VAL A 103 -10.50 -0.75 10.63
C VAL A 103 -10.99 -0.01 9.39
N PHE A 104 -10.45 -0.34 8.20
CA PHE A 104 -10.85 0.32 6.97
C PHE A 104 -12.35 0.18 6.68
N ARG A 105 -12.92 -1.02 6.88
CA ARG A 105 -14.35 -1.26 6.65
C ARG A 105 -15.27 -0.42 7.54
N ARG A 106 -14.78 0.06 8.69
CA ARG A 106 -15.55 0.88 9.63
C ARG A 106 -15.25 2.37 9.52
N SER A 107 -13.99 2.74 9.29
CA SER A 107 -13.58 4.15 9.20
C SER A 107 -13.76 4.75 7.80
N GLY A 108 -13.69 3.91 6.76
CA GLY A 108 -13.53 4.37 5.39
C GLY A 108 -12.12 4.92 5.09
N GLY A 109 -11.93 5.38 3.86
CA GLY A 109 -10.63 5.84 3.36
C GLY A 109 -10.20 7.22 3.83
N HIS A 110 -11.14 8.16 4.07
CA HIS A 110 -10.81 9.53 4.44
C HIS A 110 -10.05 9.65 5.78
N SER A 111 -10.33 8.76 6.73
CA SER A 111 -9.66 8.73 8.03
C SER A 111 -8.17 8.39 7.99
N TYR A 112 -7.64 7.94 6.85
CA TYR A 112 -6.22 7.60 6.70
C TYR A 112 -5.34 8.81 6.35
N HIS A 113 -5.94 9.96 6.01
CA HIS A 113 -5.20 11.20 5.66
C HIS A 113 -4.09 11.00 4.62
N SER A 114 -4.24 9.98 3.76
CA SER A 114 -3.27 9.60 2.74
C SER A 114 -4.00 9.18 1.46
N THR A 115 -3.38 9.41 0.31
CA THR A 115 -3.94 9.03 -1.01
C THR A 115 -4.17 7.52 -1.14
N ILE A 116 -3.39 6.72 -0.41
CA ILE A 116 -3.50 5.26 -0.41
C ILE A 116 -4.00 4.88 0.98
N PRO A 117 -5.26 4.46 1.14
CA PRO A 117 -5.76 4.05 2.45
C PRO A 117 -5.52 2.56 2.72
N GLY A 118 -5.89 2.12 3.92
CA GLY A 118 -5.80 0.72 4.33
C GLY A 118 -4.38 0.26 4.66
N PRO A 119 -4.18 -1.05 4.91
CA PRO A 119 -2.93 -1.58 5.45
C PRO A 119 -1.68 -1.25 4.63
N ILE A 120 -1.76 -1.35 3.29
CA ILE A 120 -0.62 -0.99 2.42
C ILE A 120 -0.30 0.50 2.47
N GLY A 121 -1.33 1.34 2.53
CA GLY A 121 -1.19 2.79 2.69
C GLY A 121 -0.48 3.17 3.97
N SER A 122 -0.88 2.58 5.07
CA SER A 122 -0.27 2.77 6.40
C SER A 122 1.18 2.28 6.51
N ILE A 123 1.70 1.55 5.52
CA ILE A 123 3.13 1.21 5.40
C ILE A 123 3.86 2.20 4.50
N LEU A 124 3.27 2.57 3.36
CA LEU A 124 3.92 3.42 2.36
C LEU A 124 3.94 4.90 2.78
N ALA A 125 2.92 5.38 3.49
CA ALA A 125 2.83 6.79 3.87
C ALA A 125 3.92 7.20 4.88
N PRO A 126 4.18 6.45 5.98
CA PRO A 126 5.29 6.77 6.88
C PRO A 126 6.67 6.61 6.23
N ALA A 127 6.78 5.75 5.20
CA ALA A 127 8.02 5.60 4.43
C ALA A 127 8.36 6.88 3.64
N ARG A 128 7.34 7.60 3.18
CA ARG A 128 7.49 8.90 2.52
C ARG A 128 7.72 10.02 3.53
N ASP A 129 6.88 10.08 4.56
CA ASP A 129 6.95 11.10 5.61
C ASP A 129 6.38 10.53 6.90
N VAL A 130 7.30 10.14 7.79
CA VAL A 130 6.94 9.62 9.12
C VAL A 130 6.41 10.72 10.03
N GLY A 131 6.82 11.98 9.87
CA GLY A 131 6.35 13.08 10.70
C GLY A 131 4.85 13.30 10.54
N GLN A 132 4.38 13.29 9.29
CA GLN A 132 2.96 13.46 8.98
C GLN A 132 2.10 12.22 9.26
N HIS A 133 2.65 11.01 9.10
CA HIS A 133 1.85 9.76 9.09
C HIS A 133 2.21 8.76 10.22
N HIS A 134 2.89 9.22 11.28
CA HIS A 134 3.34 8.36 12.37
C HIS A 134 2.21 7.64 13.13
N ASP A 135 0.98 8.12 13.04
CA ASP A 135 -0.21 7.62 13.70
C ASP A 135 -0.81 6.39 12.99
N LEU A 136 -0.72 6.33 11.65
CA LEU A 136 -1.35 5.28 10.84
C LEU A 136 -0.96 3.84 11.27
N PRO A 137 0.30 3.52 11.57
CA PRO A 137 0.66 2.18 12.06
C PRO A 137 -0.02 1.82 13.40
N PHE A 138 -0.33 2.82 14.24
CA PHE A 138 -0.98 2.62 15.54
C PHE A 138 -2.50 2.47 15.42
N ALA A 139 -3.13 2.92 14.33
CA ALA A 139 -4.56 2.70 14.07
C ALA A 139 -4.88 1.24 13.73
N CYS A 140 -3.90 0.44 13.31
CA CYS A 140 -4.09 -0.98 12.98
C CYS A 140 -4.36 -1.83 14.24
N SER A 141 -5.29 -2.78 14.18
CA SER A 141 -5.49 -3.78 15.25
C SER A 141 -4.43 -4.89 15.27
N LEU A 142 -3.57 -4.97 14.25
CA LEU A 142 -2.58 -6.03 14.04
C LEU A 142 -3.16 -7.46 13.97
N CYS A 143 -4.44 -7.61 13.57
CA CYS A 143 -5.10 -8.92 13.51
C CYS A 143 -4.60 -9.90 12.43
N GLY A 144 -3.58 -9.56 11.64
CA GLY A 144 -2.97 -10.47 10.65
C GLY A 144 -3.75 -10.69 9.34
N SER A 145 -5.08 -10.55 9.35
CA SER A 145 -5.96 -10.88 8.23
C SER A 145 -5.52 -10.33 6.85
N CYS A 146 -5.01 -9.11 6.81
CA CYS A 146 -4.55 -8.48 5.57
C CYS A 146 -3.33 -9.16 4.94
N SER A 147 -2.48 -9.81 5.74
CA SER A 147 -1.31 -10.56 5.27
C SER A 147 -1.71 -11.95 4.79
N ASP A 148 -2.67 -12.58 5.47
CA ASP A 148 -3.16 -13.91 5.11
C ASP A 148 -3.83 -13.91 3.72
N VAL A 149 -4.62 -12.88 3.43
CA VAL A 149 -5.33 -12.76 2.14
C VAL A 149 -4.46 -12.17 1.02
N CYS A 150 -3.23 -11.72 1.30
CA CYS A 150 -2.42 -11.06 0.28
C CYS A 150 -1.95 -12.05 -0.80
N PRO A 151 -2.35 -11.89 -2.08
CA PRO A 151 -2.00 -12.85 -3.12
C PRO A 151 -0.50 -12.86 -3.47
N VAL A 152 0.21 -11.76 -3.16
CA VAL A 152 1.64 -11.56 -3.41
C VAL A 152 2.48 -11.62 -2.12
N LYS A 153 1.90 -12.20 -1.05
CA LYS A 153 2.60 -12.56 0.19
C LYS A 153 3.36 -11.42 0.86
N ILE A 154 2.71 -10.26 0.94
CA ILE A 154 3.19 -9.12 1.74
C ILE A 154 2.79 -9.36 3.19
N ASP A 155 3.78 -9.33 4.07
CA ASP A 155 3.70 -9.43 5.51
C ASP A 155 3.25 -8.11 6.17
N LEU A 156 2.11 -7.57 5.71
CA LEU A 156 1.60 -6.24 6.06
C LEU A 156 1.53 -5.98 7.58
N HIS A 157 1.03 -6.94 8.37
CA HIS A 157 0.88 -6.74 9.81
C HIS A 157 2.23 -6.69 10.54
N HIS A 158 3.22 -7.47 10.09
CA HIS A 158 4.59 -7.38 10.61
C HIS A 158 5.22 -6.04 10.26
N GLN A 159 5.09 -5.58 9.00
CA GLN A 159 5.63 -4.27 8.60
C GLN A 159 4.97 -3.10 9.34
N LEU A 160 3.67 -3.18 9.65
CA LEU A 160 2.99 -2.19 10.48
C LEU A 160 3.51 -2.20 11.92
N LEU A 161 3.78 -3.39 12.48
CA LEU A 161 4.42 -3.52 13.79
C LEU A 161 5.85 -2.92 13.77
N THR A 162 6.63 -3.20 12.73
CA THR A 162 7.95 -2.61 12.51
C THR A 162 7.87 -1.08 12.47
N TRP A 163 6.88 -0.52 11.76
CA TRP A 163 6.68 0.93 11.73
C TRP A 163 6.40 1.53 13.11
N ARG A 164 5.68 0.84 14.00
CA ARG A 164 5.50 1.33 15.39
C ARG A 164 6.83 1.47 16.12
N ARG A 165 7.77 0.56 15.88
CA ARG A 165 9.14 0.64 16.41
C ARG A 165 9.91 1.78 15.76
N GLU A 166 9.87 1.89 14.43
CA GLU A 166 10.56 2.95 13.67
C GLU A 166 10.10 4.35 14.08
N VAL A 167 8.79 4.57 14.25
CA VAL A 167 8.23 5.84 14.74
C VAL A 167 8.85 6.22 16.09
N ARG A 168 9.04 5.25 16.98
CA ARG A 168 9.67 5.48 18.28
C ARG A 168 11.16 5.81 18.15
N VAL A 169 11.90 5.02 17.37
CA VAL A 169 13.36 5.17 17.16
C VAL A 169 13.67 6.52 16.52
N ARG A 170 12.85 6.95 15.56
CA ARG A 170 12.98 8.23 14.85
C ARG A 170 12.45 9.43 15.65
N GLY A 171 12.00 9.24 16.89
CA GLY A 171 11.60 10.33 17.77
C GLY A 171 10.21 10.92 17.52
N HIS A 172 9.38 10.29 16.68
CA HIS A 172 8.02 10.78 16.36
C HIS A 172 6.94 10.31 17.34
N LEU A 173 7.31 9.63 18.43
CA LEU A 173 6.39 9.26 19.50
C LEU A 173 6.41 10.32 20.62
N ALA A 174 5.23 10.82 21.02
CA ALA A 174 5.12 11.81 22.09
C ALA A 174 5.81 11.35 23.39
N ALA A 175 6.64 12.23 23.98
CA ALA A 175 7.40 11.93 25.20
C ALA A 175 6.50 11.45 26.36
N LYS A 176 5.31 12.05 26.51
CA LYS A 176 4.30 11.62 27.49
C LYS A 176 3.93 10.14 27.34
N LYS A 177 3.73 9.67 26.11
CA LYS A 177 3.39 8.26 25.81
C LYS A 177 4.57 7.34 26.12
N VAL A 178 5.80 7.76 25.83
CA VAL A 178 7.00 6.98 26.14
C VAL A 178 7.14 6.79 27.65
N TRP A 179 7.05 7.88 28.42
CA TRP A 179 7.18 7.83 29.88
C TRP A 179 6.06 7.06 30.54
N SER A 180 4.80 7.23 30.09
CA SER A 180 3.67 6.45 30.64
C SER A 180 3.84 4.95 30.40
N MET A 181 4.25 4.53 29.19
CA MET A 181 4.50 3.12 28.91
C MET A 181 5.66 2.55 29.73
N LYS A 182 6.73 3.32 29.95
CA LYS A 182 7.84 2.91 30.82
C LYS A 182 7.39 2.72 32.27
N LEU A 183 6.61 3.66 32.81
CA LEU A 183 6.08 3.58 34.16
C LEU A 183 5.18 2.34 34.33
N VAL A 184 4.24 2.13 33.41
CA VAL A 184 3.37 0.95 33.42
C VAL A 184 4.19 -0.33 33.35
N SER A 185 5.21 -0.38 32.47
CA SER A 185 6.09 -1.56 32.40
C SER A 185 6.87 -1.80 33.70
N ALA A 186 7.33 -0.74 34.38
CA ALA A 186 8.03 -0.87 35.66
C ALA A 186 7.11 -1.43 36.76
N VAL A 187 5.88 -0.93 36.84
CA VAL A 187 4.86 -1.42 37.79
C VAL A 187 4.51 -2.87 37.51
N MET A 188 4.22 -3.22 36.24
CA MET A 188 3.80 -4.58 35.87
C MET A 188 4.92 -5.64 36.00
N ARG A 189 6.19 -5.22 36.07
CA ARG A 189 7.32 -6.13 36.34
C ARG A 189 7.45 -6.50 37.82
N GLN A 190 6.80 -5.75 38.71
CA GLN A 190 6.86 -5.99 40.13
C GLN A 190 5.66 -6.84 40.55
N GLY A 191 5.84 -8.17 40.52
CA GLY A 191 4.79 -9.13 40.88
C GLY A 191 4.32 -9.08 42.34
N TRP A 192 4.94 -8.26 43.21
CA TRP A 192 4.50 -8.05 44.59
C TRP A 192 3.44 -6.93 44.73
N LEU A 193 3.20 -6.15 43.67
CA LEU A 193 2.18 -5.10 43.62
C LEU A 193 0.78 -5.62 43.25
N PHE A 194 0.65 -6.92 42.97
CA PHE A 194 -0.58 -7.65 42.63
C PHE A 194 -0.65 -8.93 43.45
#